data_AF-A0A7X8BN42-F1
#
_entry.id   AF-A0A7X8BN42-F1
#
_cell.length_a   1.000
_cell.length_b   1.000
_cell.length_c   1.000
_cell.angle_alpha   90.00
_cell.angle_beta   90.00
_cell.angle_gamma   90.00
#
_symmetry.space_group_name_H-M   'P 1'
#
loop_
_entity.id
_entity.type
_entity.pdbx_description
1 polymer ?
#
loop_
_entity_poly.entity_id
_entity_poly.type
_entity_poly.pdbx_seq_one_letter_code
_entity_poly.pdbx_strand_id
1 'polypeptide(L)'
;GRVERSHLTDDEEFYLPMILCWNDTDQFLKSAQAWQYVYNLKRPHFGKGMGGLSPLAKLQSLGCNHLDDNFILFPVILLDELNPLIPGNNLLTMDK
;
A
#
# COMPACT_ATOMS: atom_id res chain seq x y z
N GLY A 1 11.18 -6.97 11.28
CA GLY A 1 9.98 -6.27 11.77
C GLY A 1 8.77 -6.72 10.97
N ARG A 2 7.53 -6.51 11.46
CA ARG A 2 6.31 -6.73 10.64
C ARG A 2 6.30 -5.82 9.41
N VAL A 3 6.76 -4.58 9.59
CA VAL A 3 6.94 -3.55 8.55
C VAL A 3 7.98 -3.98 7.50
N GLU A 4 9.14 -4.48 7.93
CA GLU A 4 10.15 -5.00 7.00
C GLU A 4 9.63 -6.09 6.05
N ARG A 5 8.67 -6.90 6.50
CA ARG A 5 8.10 -7.96 5.66
C ARG A 5 7.10 -7.43 4.64
N SER A 6 6.31 -6.41 5.00
CA SER A 6 5.43 -5.76 4.03
C SER A 6 6.24 -5.06 2.96
N HIS A 7 7.33 -4.35 3.34
CA HIS A 7 8.22 -3.74 2.36
C HIS A 7 8.84 -4.76 1.41
N LEU A 8 9.35 -5.88 1.93
CA LEU A 8 9.86 -6.95 1.08
C LEU A 8 8.78 -7.51 0.13
N THR A 9 7.53 -7.60 0.59
CA THR A 9 6.41 -8.06 -0.26
C THR A 9 6.13 -7.07 -1.39
N ASP A 10 6.15 -5.77 -1.11
CA ASP A 10 5.99 -4.74 -2.14
C ASP A 10 7.15 -4.80 -3.15
N ASP A 11 8.38 -4.98 -2.67
CA ASP A 11 9.57 -5.12 -3.54
C ASP A 11 9.44 -6.33 -4.46
N GLU A 12 9.16 -7.51 -3.91
CA GLU A 12 9.17 -8.78 -4.65
C GLU A 12 7.94 -8.96 -5.56
N GLU A 13 6.77 -8.49 -5.15
CA GLU A 13 5.51 -8.80 -5.83
C GLU A 13 4.90 -7.62 -6.59
N PHE A 14 5.33 -6.39 -6.31
CA PHE A 14 4.84 -5.20 -7.00
C PHE A 14 5.93 -4.47 -7.78
N TYR A 15 7.01 -4.04 -7.13
CA TYR A 15 8.04 -3.25 -7.80
C TYR A 15 8.84 -4.09 -8.79
N LEU A 16 9.52 -5.16 -8.36
CA LEU A 16 10.37 -5.96 -9.25
C LEU A 16 9.66 -6.46 -10.51
N PRO A 17 8.40 -6.96 -10.45
CA PRO A 17 7.71 -7.45 -11.64
C PRO A 17 7.25 -6.35 -12.60
N MET A 18 6.94 -5.15 -12.09
CA MET A 18 6.22 -4.12 -12.86
C MET A 18 7.02 -2.84 -13.12
N ILE A 19 8.18 -2.65 -12.48
CA ILE A 19 8.92 -1.37 -12.52
C ILE A 19 9.30 -0.92 -13.92
N LEU A 20 9.55 -1.86 -14.84
CA LEU A 20 9.88 -1.56 -16.24
C LEU A 20 8.64 -1.31 -17.12
N CYS A 21 7.44 -1.53 -16.59
CA CYS A 21 6.17 -1.34 -17.33
C CYS A 21 5.61 0.07 -17.19
N TRP A 22 6.10 0.88 -16.26
CA TRP A 22 5.61 2.24 -16.03
C TRP A 22 6.48 3.26 -16.74
N ASN A 23 5.85 4.09 -17.58
CA ASN A 23 6.55 5.13 -18.33
C ASN A 23 6.42 6.51 -17.70
N ASP A 24 5.46 6.66 -16.79
CA ASP A 24 5.15 7.91 -16.11
C ASP A 24 4.52 7.65 -14.73
N THR A 25 4.39 8.71 -13.95
CA THR A 25 3.86 8.65 -12.59
C THR A 25 2.39 8.25 -12.54
N ASP A 26 1.57 8.59 -13.53
CA ASP A 26 0.14 8.23 -13.56
C ASP A 26 -0.04 6.71 -13.74
N GLN A 27 0.75 6.08 -14.62
CA GLN A 27 0.79 4.63 -14.79
C GLN A 27 1.23 3.92 -13.51
N PHE A 28 2.23 4.47 -12.82
CA PHE A 28 2.66 3.98 -11.52
C PHE A 28 1.55 4.07 -10.48
N LEU A 29 0.92 5.25 -10.31
CA LEU A 29 -0.13 5.47 -9.32
C LEU A 29 -1.35 4.56 -9.55
N LYS A 30 -1.77 4.37 -10.80
CA LYS A 30 -2.84 3.42 -11.16
C LYS A 30 -2.48 1.98 -10.77
N SER A 31 -1.24 1.58 -11.04
CA SER A 31 -0.75 0.25 -10.69
C SER A 31 -0.62 0.05 -9.18
N ALA A 32 -0.18 1.08 -8.45
CA ALA A 32 -0.10 1.08 -6.99
C ALA A 32 -1.51 1.01 -6.36
N GLN A 33 -2.50 1.70 -6.94
CA GLN A 33 -3.88 1.59 -6.47
C GLN A 33 -4.44 0.19 -6.71
N ALA A 34 -4.14 -0.42 -7.86
CA ALA A 34 -4.48 -1.82 -8.14
C ALA A 34 -3.75 -2.78 -7.18
N TRP A 35 -2.51 -2.48 -6.82
CA TRP A 35 -1.75 -3.26 -5.85
C TRP A 35 -2.41 -3.24 -4.47
N GLN A 36 -2.92 -2.10 -3.99
CA GLN A 36 -3.69 -2.07 -2.73
C GLN A 36 -4.90 -3.01 -2.77
N TYR A 37 -5.62 -3.07 -3.89
CA TYR A 37 -6.72 -4.01 -4.05
C TYR A 37 -6.24 -5.46 -3.95
N VAL A 38 -5.17 -5.81 -4.65
CA VAL A 38 -4.59 -7.16 -4.57
C VAL A 38 -4.15 -7.47 -3.16
N TYR A 39 -3.35 -6.61 -2.53
CA TYR A 39 -2.76 -6.82 -1.22
C TYR A 39 -3.81 -6.93 -0.10
N ASN A 40 -4.82 -6.05 -0.09
CA ASN A 40 -5.82 -5.97 0.98
C ASN A 40 -7.01 -6.93 0.81
N LEU A 41 -7.40 -7.26 -0.43
CA LEU A 41 -8.61 -8.06 -0.68
C LEU A 41 -8.32 -9.47 -1.19
N LYS A 42 -7.26 -9.67 -2.00
CA LYS A 42 -7.04 -10.92 -2.75
C LYS A 42 -5.88 -11.76 -2.25
N ARG A 43 -4.78 -11.12 -1.88
CA ARG A 43 -3.54 -11.80 -1.50
C ARG A 43 -3.74 -12.57 -0.19
N PRO A 44 -3.39 -13.87 -0.13
CA PRO A 44 -3.40 -14.61 1.12
C PRO A 44 -2.21 -14.19 2.00
N HIS A 45 -2.43 -14.06 3.31
CA HIS A 45 -1.36 -13.74 4.26
C HIS A 45 -1.16 -14.88 5.26
N PHE A 46 0.09 -15.28 5.46
CA PHE A 46 0.47 -16.37 6.37
C PHE A 46 1.23 -15.89 7.60
N GLY A 47 1.20 -14.58 7.88
CA GLY A 47 1.67 -14.02 9.14
C GLY A 47 0.93 -14.62 10.34
N LYS A 48 1.53 -14.51 11.53
CA LYS A 48 0.96 -15.03 12.78
C LYS A 48 -0.49 -14.57 12.95
N GLY A 49 -1.42 -15.52 13.00
CA GLY A 49 -2.86 -15.27 13.20
C GLY A 49 -3.66 -14.94 11.93
N MET A 50 -3.02 -14.87 10.75
CA MET A 50 -3.71 -14.60 9.49
C MET A 50 -4.36 -15.84 8.89
N GLY A 51 -3.72 -17.01 8.99
CA GLY A 51 -4.31 -18.28 8.54
C GLY A 51 -4.63 -18.34 7.04
N GLY A 52 -3.90 -17.59 6.21
CA GLY A 52 -4.13 -17.51 4.76
C GLY A 52 -5.21 -16.51 4.35
N LEU A 53 -5.87 -15.84 5.31
CA LEU A 53 -6.85 -14.80 5.00
C LEU A 53 -6.18 -13.55 4.42
N SER A 54 -6.89 -12.84 3.54
CA SER A 54 -6.53 -11.47 3.18
C SER A 54 -6.74 -10.51 4.37
N PRO A 55 -6.14 -9.32 4.38
CA PRO A 55 -6.34 -8.33 5.44
C PRO A 55 -7.82 -8.02 5.67
N LEU A 56 -8.59 -7.80 4.61
CA LEU A 56 -10.04 -7.57 4.72
C LEU A 56 -10.77 -8.77 5.31
N ALA A 57 -10.52 -9.98 4.79
CA ALA A 57 -11.16 -11.20 5.29
C ALA A 57 -10.81 -11.44 6.77
N LYS A 58 -9.58 -11.10 7.17
CA LYS A 58 -9.16 -11.16 8.57
C LYS A 58 -9.92 -10.17 9.43
N LEU A 59 -10.07 -8.91 9.00
CA LEU A 59 -10.85 -7.91 9.71
C LEU A 59 -12.32 -8.32 9.87
N GLN A 60 -12.93 -8.85 8.80
CA GLN A 60 -14.29 -9.38 8.84
C GLN A 60 -14.41 -10.55 9.82
N SER A 61 -13.44 -11.48 9.85
CA SER A 61 -13.41 -12.58 10.82
C SER A 61 -13.33 -12.12 12.28
N LEU A 62 -12.86 -10.89 12.52
CA LEU A 62 -12.79 -10.25 13.84
C LEU A 62 -14.04 -9.41 14.18
N GLY A 63 -15.04 -9.38 13.30
CA GLY A 63 -16.29 -8.63 13.49
C GLY A 63 -16.32 -7.24 12.86
N CYS A 64 -15.25 -6.81 12.17
CA CYS A 64 -15.20 -5.53 11.46
C CYS A 64 -15.87 -5.65 10.07
N ASN A 65 -17.20 -5.74 10.04
CA ASN A 65 -17.96 -5.96 8.81
C ASN A 65 -18.44 -4.69 8.09
N HIS A 66 -18.35 -3.53 8.75
CA HIS A 66 -18.84 -2.25 8.23
C HIS A 66 -17.67 -1.27 8.04
N LEU A 67 -16.67 -1.68 7.27
CA LEU A 67 -15.54 -0.84 6.91
C LEU A 67 -15.85 -0.07 5.63
N ASP A 68 -15.50 1.21 5.62
CA ASP A 68 -15.59 2.04 4.42
C ASP A 68 -14.55 1.57 3.39
N ASP A 69 -14.95 1.52 2.12
CA ASP A 69 -14.06 1.13 1.03
C ASP A 69 -12.83 2.06 0.94
N ASN A 70 -12.95 3.32 1.33
CA ASN A 70 -11.82 4.26 1.40
C ASN A 70 -10.81 3.91 2.50
N PHE A 71 -11.21 3.13 3.52
CA PHE A 71 -10.25 2.60 4.50
C PHE A 71 -9.52 1.37 3.96
N ILE A 72 -10.22 0.55 3.17
CA ILE A 72 -9.69 -0.69 2.60
C ILE A 72 -8.79 -0.40 1.38
N LEU A 73 -9.19 0.57 0.56
CA LEU A 73 -8.54 1.00 -0.67
C LEU A 73 -8.18 2.48 -0.55
N PHE A 74 -7.41 2.80 0.50
CA PHE A 74 -6.99 4.18 0.73
C PHE A 74 -6.38 4.78 -0.54
N PRO A 75 -6.72 6.02 -0.93
CA PRO A 75 -6.19 6.60 -2.15
C PRO A 75 -4.66 6.61 -2.14
N VAL A 76 -4.04 6.07 -3.20
CA VAL A 76 -2.59 6.23 -3.41
C VAL A 76 -2.32 7.68 -3.80
N ILE A 77 -1.45 8.34 -3.04
CA ILE A 77 -1.10 9.75 -3.20
C ILE A 77 0.42 9.90 -3.24
N LEU A 78 0.90 10.84 -4.05
CA LEU A 78 2.29 11.28 -3.99
C LEU A 78 2.45 12.22 -2.80
N LEU A 79 3.28 11.82 -1.84
CA LEU A 79 3.53 12.65 -0.67
C LEU A 79 4.22 13.98 -1.03
N ASP A 80 5.01 14.00 -2.11
CA ASP A 80 5.68 15.20 -2.61
C ASP A 80 4.69 16.31 -3.01
N GLU A 81 3.49 15.93 -3.47
CA GLU A 81 2.43 16.89 -3.82
C GLU A 81 1.69 17.44 -2.59
N LEU A 82 1.81 16.75 -1.44
CA LEU A 82 1.20 17.16 -0.16
C LEU A 82 2.14 18.00 0.70
N ASN A 83 3.38 18.20 0.26
CA ASN A 83 4.42 18.90 1.01
C ASN A 83 4.03 20.31 1.52
N PRO A 84 3.22 21.14 0.84
CA PRO A 84 2.83 22.43 1.42
C PRO A 84 1.85 22.32 2.60
N LEU A 85 1.31 21.14 2.91
CA LEU A 85 0.21 20.95 3.89
C LEU A 85 0.63 20.30 5.21
N ILE A 86 1.86 19.80 5.34
CA ILE A 86 2.35 19.12 6.55
C ILE A 86 3.50 19.93 7.16
N PRO A 87 3.24 20.76 8.20
CA PRO A 87 4.31 21.47 8.89
C PRO A 87 5.31 20.48 9.49
N GLY A 88 6.57 20.53 9.06
CA GLY A 88 7.66 19.71 9.61
C GLY A 88 8.27 18.68 8.65
N ASN A 89 7.80 18.57 7.40
CA ASN A 89 8.35 17.64 6.40
C ASN A 89 9.58 18.18 5.63
N ASN A 90 10.40 19.02 6.28
CA ASN A 90 11.65 19.56 5.72
C ASN A 90 12.80 18.53 5.69
N LEU A 91 12.50 17.22 5.68
CA LEU A 91 13.53 16.17 5.61
C LEU A 91 14.04 15.92 4.19
N LEU A 92 13.35 16.43 3.15
CA LEU A 92 13.74 16.30 1.75
C LEU A 92 14.16 17.63 1.09
N THR A 93 14.03 18.76 1.78
CA THR A 93 14.68 20.02 1.38
C THR A 93 16.14 19.98 1.85
N MET A 94 16.95 19.15 1.22
CA MET A 94 18.37 19.44 1.14
C MET A 94 18.48 20.64 0.19
N ASP A 95 18.72 21.81 0.78
CA ASP A 95 19.03 23.03 0.06
C ASP A 95 20.06 22.74 -1.06
N LYS A 96 19.69 23.09 -2.28
CA LYS A 96 20.63 23.28 -3.40
C LYS A 96 20.72 24.77 -3.70
#